data_AF-A0A7S3EIF9-F1
#
_entry.id   AF-A0A7S3EIF9-F1
#
_cell.length_a   1.000
_cell.length_b   1.000
_cell.length_c   1.000
_cell.angle_alpha   90.00
_cell.angle_beta   90.00
_cell.angle_gamma   90.00
#
_symmetry.space_group_name_H-M   'P 1'
#
loop_
_entity.id
_entity.type
_entity.pdbx_description
1 polymer ?
#
loop_
_entity_poly.entity_id
_entity_poly.type
_entity_poly.pdbx_seq_one_letter_code
_entity_poly.pdbx_strand_id
1 'polypeptide(L)'
;DRGYRGLRCEQNWGRLVVEAVEADKLPDKDPWANMSDPYVVVVAVDHFGATKTDKTSVKGGTGNPIWRDEEMDFTYGSWELIKLTVKDSDGGSGDETLLGPFEHRLRSAGNPAAGKQDLLLADCANGRCDRYLKVRYGFY
;
A
#
# COMPACT_ATOMS: atom_id res chain seq x y z
N ASP A 1 -42.75 8.13 19.48
CA ASP A 1 -41.53 8.75 18.91
C ASP A 1 -40.26 8.13 19.45
N ARG A 2 -39.64 7.22 18.70
CA ARG A 2 -38.26 6.77 18.94
C ARG A 2 -37.42 7.26 17.78
N GLY A 3 -36.60 8.27 18.04
CA GLY A 3 -35.70 8.86 17.06
C GLY A 3 -34.58 7.89 16.70
N TYR A 4 -34.49 7.53 15.42
CA TYR A 4 -33.30 6.95 14.83
C TYR A 4 -32.19 8.02 14.84
N ARG A 5 -31.32 7.98 15.85
CA ARG A 5 -30.04 8.70 15.82
C ARG A 5 -29.10 7.95 14.89
N GLY A 6 -28.48 8.68 13.97
CA GLY A 6 -27.85 8.18 12.76
C GLY A 6 -26.78 7.11 13.00
N LEU A 7 -26.94 5.99 12.30
CA LEU A 7 -25.85 5.11 11.92
C LEU A 7 -25.43 5.52 10.51
N ARG A 8 -24.40 6.35 10.38
CA ARG A 8 -23.63 6.33 9.13
C ARG A 8 -22.92 4.99 9.12
N CYS A 9 -23.38 4.07 8.28
CA CYS A 9 -22.69 2.83 7.97
C CYS A 9 -21.41 3.16 7.17
N GLU A 10 -20.41 3.77 7.79
CA GLU A 10 -19.03 3.80 7.27
C GLU A 10 -18.39 2.42 7.52
N GLN A 11 -19.07 1.36 7.09
CA GLN A 11 -18.53 0.01 7.15
C GLN A 11 -17.77 -0.22 5.85
N ASN A 12 -16.45 -0.39 5.96
CA ASN A 12 -15.56 -0.73 4.84
C ASN A 12 -15.74 -2.20 4.44
N TRP A 13 -16.95 -2.57 4.04
CA TRP A 13 -17.27 -3.89 3.51
C TRP A 13 -17.25 -3.83 1.99
N GLY A 14 -16.52 -4.73 1.36
CA GLY A 14 -16.43 -4.79 -0.10
C GLY A 14 -15.21 -5.57 -0.56
N ARG A 15 -15.10 -5.76 -1.88
CA ARG A 15 -13.89 -6.28 -2.51
C ARG A 15 -12.83 -5.20 -2.54
N LEU A 16 -11.79 -5.35 -1.73
CA LEU A 16 -10.66 -4.42 -1.70
C LEU A 16 -9.67 -4.79 -2.81
N VAL A 17 -9.38 -3.82 -3.68
CA VAL A 17 -8.30 -3.91 -4.68
C VAL A 17 -7.29 -2.82 -4.40
N VAL A 18 -6.01 -3.18 -4.37
CA VAL A 18 -4.87 -2.27 -4.17
C VAL A 18 -3.91 -2.39 -5.34
N GLU A 19 -3.43 -1.27 -5.84
CA GLU A 19 -2.44 -1.16 -6.93
C GLU A 19 -1.30 -0.29 -6.39
N ALA A 20 -0.09 -0.84 -6.28
CA ALA A 20 1.09 0.01 -6.15
C ALA A 20 1.42 0.57 -7.53
N VAL A 21 1.54 1.88 -7.67
CA VAL A 21 1.72 2.52 -8.98
C VAL A 21 3.20 2.69 -9.29
N GLU A 22 3.93 3.37 -8.41
CA GLU A 22 5.34 3.70 -8.56
C GLU A 22 5.96 4.09 -7.21
N ALA A 23 7.28 4.03 -7.12
CA ALA A 23 8.05 4.69 -6.07
C ALA A 23 9.17 5.53 -6.70
N ASP A 24 9.66 6.52 -5.96
CA ASP A 24 10.72 7.42 -6.42
C ASP A 24 11.79 7.60 -5.35
N LYS A 25 13.05 7.70 -5.80
CA LYS A 25 14.25 7.91 -4.98
C LYS A 25 14.40 6.94 -3.82
N LEU A 26 14.08 5.67 -4.04
CA LEU A 26 14.37 4.63 -3.05
C LEU A 26 15.88 4.60 -2.75
N PRO A 27 16.27 4.38 -1.48
CA PRO A 27 17.67 4.31 -1.12
C PRO A 27 18.33 3.13 -1.83
N ASP A 28 19.49 3.38 -2.42
CA ASP A 28 20.36 2.32 -2.91
C ASP A 28 21.15 1.76 -1.72
N LYS A 29 20.96 0.47 -1.44
CA LYS A 29 21.62 -0.20 -0.32
C LYS A 29 22.83 -1.03 -0.72
N ASP A 30 23.12 -1.15 -2.02
CA ASP A 30 24.33 -1.80 -2.50
C ASP A 30 25.10 -0.89 -3.48
N PRO A 31 25.93 0.04 -2.95
CA PRO A 31 26.69 0.99 -3.76
C PRO A 31 27.76 0.36 -4.67
N TRP A 32 28.05 -0.94 -4.54
CA TRP A 32 29.21 -1.57 -5.18
C TRP A 32 28.89 -2.80 -6.04
N ALA A 33 27.70 -3.41 -5.94
CA ALA A 33 27.39 -4.63 -6.67
C ALA A 33 26.05 -4.64 -7.44
N ASN A 34 24.99 -3.97 -7.00
CA ASN A 34 23.73 -3.88 -7.74
C ASN A 34 22.85 -2.74 -7.22
N MET A 35 22.08 -2.07 -8.09
CA MET A 35 21.01 -1.19 -7.61
C MET A 35 19.91 -2.04 -6.96
N SER A 36 19.16 -1.47 -6.01
CA SER A 36 18.02 -2.16 -5.37
C SER A 36 17.05 -2.82 -6.36
N ASP A 37 16.50 -3.95 -5.95
CA ASP A 37 15.48 -4.76 -6.61
C ASP A 37 14.13 -4.64 -5.86
N PRO A 38 13.45 -3.48 -5.91
CA PRO A 38 12.30 -3.20 -5.07
C PRO A 38 11.03 -4.00 -5.42
N TYR A 39 10.24 -4.29 -4.38
CA TYR A 39 8.84 -4.72 -4.46
C TYR A 39 8.02 -4.16 -3.29
N VAL A 40 6.69 -4.13 -3.43
CA VAL A 40 5.80 -3.63 -2.38
C VAL A 40 5.09 -4.80 -1.72
N VAL A 41 5.12 -4.84 -0.38
CA VAL A 41 4.27 -5.70 0.44
C VAL A 41 3.08 -4.89 0.94
N VAL A 42 1.88 -5.44 0.75
CA VAL A 42 0.64 -4.87 1.28
C VAL A 42 0.01 -5.87 2.25
N VAL A 43 -0.22 -5.42 3.49
CA VAL A 43 -0.98 -6.17 4.49
C VAL A 43 -2.32 -5.48 4.71
N ALA A 44 -3.41 -6.08 4.26
CA ALA A 44 -4.77 -5.65 4.57
C ALA A 44 -5.22 -6.24 5.90
N VAL A 45 -5.83 -5.43 6.76
CA VAL A 45 -6.33 -5.85 8.07
C VAL A 45 -7.82 -5.55 8.14
N ASP A 46 -8.60 -6.55 8.53
CA ASP A 46 -10.05 -6.42 8.67
C ASP A 46 -10.48 -5.90 10.05
N HIS A 47 -11.78 -5.65 10.20
CA HIS A 47 -12.40 -5.16 11.43
C HIS A 47 -12.18 -6.06 12.65
N PHE A 48 -11.92 -7.36 12.43
CA PHE A 48 -11.67 -8.33 13.48
C PHE A 48 -10.17 -8.51 13.75
N GLY A 49 -9.30 -7.78 13.05
CA GLY A 49 -7.85 -7.88 13.15
C GLY A 49 -7.24 -9.03 12.34
N ALA A 50 -8.02 -9.74 11.52
CA ALA A 50 -7.47 -10.75 10.63
C ALA A 50 -6.70 -10.06 9.49
N THR A 51 -5.60 -10.68 9.06
CA THR A 51 -4.68 -10.10 8.07
C THR A 51 -4.66 -10.93 6.80
N LYS A 52 -4.56 -10.25 5.65
CA LYS A 52 -4.16 -10.85 4.37
C LYS A 52 -2.96 -10.07 3.84
N THR A 53 -2.02 -10.78 3.24
CA THR A 53 -0.81 -10.19 2.68
C THR A 53 -0.73 -10.54 1.20
N ASP A 54 -0.37 -9.55 0.39
CA ASP A 54 -0.02 -9.74 -1.01
C ASP A 54 1.19 -8.85 -1.35
N LYS A 55 1.80 -9.06 -2.52
CA LYS A 55 2.94 -8.28 -2.98
C LYS A 55 2.97 -8.10 -4.49
N THR A 56 3.62 -7.03 -4.93
CA THR A 56 3.93 -6.82 -6.35
C THR A 56 5.04 -7.75 -6.83
N SER A 57 5.27 -7.75 -8.14
CA SER A 57 6.52 -8.24 -8.71
C SER A 57 7.72 -7.41 -8.24
N VAL A 58 8.91 -8.01 -8.34
CA VAL A 58 10.20 -7.36 -8.13
C VAL A 58 10.59 -6.60 -9.39
N LYS A 59 11.03 -5.34 -9.25
CA LYS A 59 11.60 -4.55 -10.34
C LYS A 59 13.10 -4.44 -10.10
N GLY A 60 13.88 -5.02 -10.99
CA GLY A 60 15.33 -5.10 -10.78
C GLY A 60 16.07 -3.79 -11.07
N GLY A 61 17.11 -3.52 -10.30
CA GLY A 61 18.13 -2.51 -10.55
C GLY A 61 17.59 -1.08 -10.67
N THR A 62 16.68 -0.67 -9.79
CA THR A 62 16.06 0.66 -9.87
C THR A 62 15.67 1.23 -8.51
N GLY A 63 16.01 2.51 -8.30
CA GLY A 63 15.46 3.31 -7.21
C GLY A 63 14.09 3.94 -7.52
N ASN A 64 13.60 3.81 -8.76
CA ASN A 64 12.37 4.44 -9.25
C ASN A 64 11.47 3.41 -9.97
N PRO A 65 11.00 2.37 -9.25
CA PRO A 65 10.20 1.29 -9.85
C PRO A 65 8.79 1.76 -10.24
N ILE A 66 8.23 1.12 -11.28
CA ILE A 66 6.85 1.29 -11.73
C ILE A 66 6.18 -0.09 -11.74
N TRP A 67 5.08 -0.25 -10.99
CA TRP A 67 4.27 -1.49 -10.90
C TRP A 67 2.85 -1.31 -11.45
N ARG A 68 2.56 -0.18 -12.11
CA ARG A 68 1.27 0.11 -12.72
C ARG A 68 0.68 -1.12 -13.42
N ASP A 69 -0.63 -1.30 -13.24
CA ASP A 69 -1.42 -2.43 -13.75
C ASP A 69 -1.25 -3.77 -12.99
N GLU A 70 -0.43 -3.81 -11.93
CA GLU A 70 -0.38 -4.94 -10.97
C GLU A 70 -1.39 -4.73 -9.83
N GLU A 71 -2.60 -5.28 -10.00
CA GLU A 71 -3.66 -5.26 -8.99
C GLU A 71 -3.53 -6.43 -8.00
N MET A 72 -3.54 -6.12 -6.71
CA MET A 72 -3.66 -7.07 -5.60
C MET A 72 -5.11 -7.10 -5.13
N ASP A 73 -5.76 -8.25 -5.30
CA ASP A 73 -7.16 -8.46 -4.93
C ASP A 73 -7.27 -9.14 -3.56
N PHE A 74 -7.66 -8.36 -2.55
CA PHE A 74 -7.84 -8.84 -1.19
C PHE A 74 -9.20 -9.53 -0.97
N THR A 75 -10.02 -9.64 -2.02
CA THR A 75 -11.37 -10.22 -2.04
C THR A 75 -12.36 -9.47 -1.13
N TYR A 76 -13.60 -9.93 -1.07
CA TYR A 76 -14.64 -9.34 -0.24
C TYR A 76 -14.34 -9.52 1.25
N GLY A 77 -14.37 -8.42 2.02
CA GLY A 77 -14.11 -8.44 3.46
C GLY A 77 -14.43 -7.11 4.14
N SER A 78 -14.27 -7.07 5.46
CA SER A 78 -14.49 -5.90 6.31
C SER A 78 -13.20 -5.11 6.55
N TRP A 79 -12.52 -4.69 5.48
CA TRP A 79 -11.16 -4.14 5.53
C TRP A 79 -11.07 -2.76 6.17
N GLU A 80 -10.29 -2.60 7.25
CA GLU A 80 -10.14 -1.32 7.95
C GLU A 80 -8.90 -0.52 7.58
N LEU A 81 -7.77 -1.20 7.39
CA LEU A 81 -6.50 -0.53 7.12
C LEU A 81 -5.63 -1.38 6.19
N ILE A 82 -4.72 -0.70 5.51
CA ILE A 82 -3.62 -1.33 4.78
C ILE A 82 -2.30 -0.86 5.40
N LYS A 83 -1.35 -1.79 5.53
CA LYS A 83 0.04 -1.50 5.86
C LYS A 83 0.89 -1.75 4.62
N LEU A 84 1.76 -0.80 4.29
CA LEU A 84 2.56 -0.86 3.08
C LEU A 84 4.04 -0.71 3.41
N THR A 85 4.86 -1.57 2.83
CA THR A 85 6.31 -1.53 2.96
C THR A 85 6.93 -1.78 1.59
N VAL A 86 7.88 -0.94 1.19
CA VAL A 86 8.74 -1.22 0.03
C VAL A 86 9.97 -1.97 0.54
N LYS A 87 10.25 -3.11 -0.06
CA LYS A 87 11.37 -3.97 0.28
C LYS A 87 12.32 -4.16 -0.88
N ASP A 88 13.57 -4.44 -0.57
CA ASP A 88 14.63 -4.83 -1.50
C ASP A 88 14.75 -6.35 -1.55
N SER A 89 14.78 -6.94 -2.74
CA SER A 89 14.85 -8.40 -2.91
C SER A 89 16.30 -8.89 -2.99
N ASP A 90 16.92 -9.18 -1.86
CA ASP A 90 18.30 -9.67 -1.82
C ASP A 90 18.33 -11.20 -1.73
N GLY A 91 18.81 -11.86 -2.78
CA GLY A 91 18.77 -13.33 -2.96
C GLY A 91 19.48 -14.21 -1.91
N GLY A 92 19.92 -13.68 -0.77
CA GLY A 92 20.59 -14.47 0.29
C GLY A 92 20.65 -13.87 1.70
N SER A 93 20.60 -12.54 1.88
CA SER A 93 20.66 -11.86 3.20
C SER A 93 19.29 -11.62 3.85
N GLY A 94 18.20 -11.88 3.11
CA GLY A 94 16.84 -11.54 3.50
C GLY A 94 16.49 -10.11 3.11
N ASP A 95 15.23 -9.93 2.70
CA ASP A 95 14.78 -8.68 2.08
C ASP A 95 14.76 -7.50 3.07
N GLU A 96 15.45 -6.43 2.70
CA GLU A 96 15.55 -5.22 3.53
C GLU A 96 14.39 -4.25 3.28
N THR A 97 14.05 -3.44 4.28
CA THR A 97 13.07 -2.35 4.07
C THR A 97 13.75 -1.13 3.45
N LEU A 98 13.20 -0.65 2.34
CA LEU A 98 13.61 0.57 1.64
C LEU A 98 12.74 1.77 2.02
N LEU A 99 11.44 1.54 2.24
CA LEU A 99 10.47 2.59 2.57
C LEU A 99 9.31 2.05 3.41
N GLY A 100 8.81 2.87 4.35
CA GLY A 100 7.74 2.49 5.28
C GLY A 100 8.26 1.84 6.57
N PRO A 101 7.42 1.14 7.33
CA PRO A 101 6.02 0.84 7.03
C PRO A 101 5.14 2.10 7.07
N PHE A 102 4.18 2.17 6.15
CA PHE A 102 3.08 3.12 6.19
C PHE A 102 1.82 2.42 6.66
N GLU A 103 1.01 3.12 7.47
CA GLU A 103 -0.32 2.65 7.84
C GLU A 103 -1.35 3.64 7.31
N HIS A 104 -2.34 3.14 6.58
CA HIS A 104 -3.44 3.94 6.05
C HIS A 104 -4.78 3.31 6.42
N ARG A 105 -5.60 4.06 7.16
CA ARG A 105 -6.98 3.65 7.45
C ARG A 105 -7.82 3.83 6.18
N LEU A 106 -8.35 2.73 5.69
CA LEU A 106 -9.22 2.70 4.54
C LEU A 106 -10.49 3.48 4.87
N ARG A 107 -10.97 4.24 3.89
CA ARG A 107 -12.29 4.84 3.95
C ARG A 107 -13.06 4.29 2.77
N SER A 108 -14.13 3.53 3.03
CA SER A 108 -15.18 3.35 2.04
C SER A 108 -15.66 4.76 1.79
N ALA A 109 -15.40 5.25 0.58
CA ALA A 109 -16.06 6.47 0.18
C ALA A 109 -17.54 6.14 0.32
N GLY A 110 -18.29 6.88 1.16
CA GLY A 110 -19.66 6.58 1.59
C GLY A 110 -20.71 6.53 0.47
N ASN A 111 -20.26 6.30 -0.76
CA ASN A 111 -20.97 6.02 -1.97
C ASN A 111 -20.13 5.00 -2.77
N PRO A 112 -20.61 3.78 -3.07
CA PRO A 112 -19.90 2.78 -3.89
C PRO A 112 -19.59 3.23 -5.33
N ALA A 113 -20.06 4.41 -5.75
CA ALA A 113 -19.65 5.07 -6.99
C ALA A 113 -18.33 5.87 -6.89
N ALA A 114 -17.78 6.04 -5.68
CA ALA A 114 -16.51 6.73 -5.51
C ALA A 114 -15.38 5.74 -5.81
N GLY A 115 -14.87 5.84 -7.03
CA GLY A 115 -13.84 4.98 -7.58
C GLY A 115 -12.52 5.00 -6.81
N LYS A 116 -11.47 4.53 -7.48
CA LYS A 116 -10.14 4.36 -6.90
C LYS A 116 -9.62 5.66 -6.26
N GLN A 117 -9.07 5.55 -5.06
CA GLN A 117 -8.40 6.62 -4.32
C GLN A 117 -6.88 6.51 -4.52
N ASP A 118 -6.25 7.62 -4.89
CA ASP A 118 -4.78 7.72 -4.97
C ASP A 118 -4.22 8.19 -3.62
N LEU A 119 -3.14 7.54 -3.18
CA LEU A 119 -2.35 7.84 -1.98
C LEU A 119 -0.91 8.13 -2.39
N LEU A 120 -0.34 9.19 -1.82
CA LEU A 120 1.09 9.48 -1.89
C LEU A 120 1.67 9.36 -0.49
N LEU A 121 2.48 8.32 -0.28
CA LEU A 121 3.09 7.98 1.00
C LEU A 121 4.55 8.40 0.95
N ALA A 122 4.87 9.54 1.53
CA ALA A 122 6.22 10.10 1.53
C ALA A 122 6.93 9.82 2.86
N ASP A 123 8.22 9.48 2.79
CA ASP A 123 9.11 9.48 3.95
C ASP A 123 9.87 10.81 4.02
N CYS A 124 9.71 11.51 5.13
CA CYS A 124 10.29 12.83 5.34
C CYS A 124 11.52 12.72 6.25
N ALA A 125 12.71 12.81 5.68
CA ALA A 125 13.96 12.83 6.44
C ALA A 125 14.64 14.20 6.32
N ASN A 126 15.09 14.76 7.45
CA ASN A 126 15.83 16.04 7.49
C ASN A 126 15.14 17.20 6.76
N GLY A 127 13.80 17.26 6.81
CA GLY A 127 13.02 18.32 6.15
C GLY A 127 12.83 18.14 4.65
N ARG A 128 13.21 17.00 4.06
CA ARG A 128 12.93 16.64 2.67
C ARG A 128 11.99 15.43 2.62
N CYS A 129 10.93 15.54 1.85
CA CYS A 129 9.92 14.50 1.62
C CYS A 129 9.91 14.08 0.15
N ASP A 130 11.09 13.83 -0.41
CA ASP A 130 11.25 13.60 -1.83
C ASP A 130 11.27 12.11 -2.22
N ARG A 131 11.24 11.21 -1.22
CA ARG A 131 11.12 9.76 -1.40
C ARG A 131 9.68 9.36 -1.12
N TYR A 132 9.06 8.64 -2.06
CA TYR A 132 7.64 8.32 -1.94
C TYR A 132 7.27 6.97 -2.55
N LEU A 133 6.12 6.47 -2.12
CA LEU A 133 5.36 5.40 -2.76
C LEU A 133 3.98 5.96 -3.14
N LYS A 134 3.62 5.83 -4.42
CA LYS A 134 2.27 6.12 -4.92
C LYS A 134 1.48 4.83 -4.99
N VAL A 135 0.34 4.80 -4.32
CA VAL A 135 -0.57 3.66 -4.27
C VAL A 135 -1.96 4.12 -4.67
N ARG A 136 -2.73 3.21 -5.26
CA ARG A 136 -4.13 3.40 -5.57
C ARG A 136 -4.93 2.27 -4.95
N TYR A 137 -6.09 2.55 -4.37
CA TYR A 137 -6.96 1.50 -3.82
C TYR A 137 -8.45 1.81 -4.00
N GLY A 138 -9.30 0.80 -3.97
CA GLY A 138 -10.76 0.98 -4.05
C GLY A 138 -11.53 -0.22 -3.50
N PHE A 139 -12.81 0.02 -3.22
CA PHE A 139 -13.79 -1.01 -2.85
C PHE A 139 -14.77 -1.20 -4.01
N TYR A 140 -15.08 -2.46 -4.32
CA TYR A 140 -16.02 -2.87 -5.37
C TYR A 140 -17.06 -3.87 -4.86
#